data_AF-A0A0G1XA79-F1
#
_entry.id   AF-A0A0G1XA79-F1
#
_cell.length_a   1.000
_cell.length_b   1.000
_cell.length_c   1.000
_cell.angle_alpha   90.00
_cell.angle_beta   90.00
_cell.angle_gamma   90.00
#
_symmetry.space_group_name_H-M   'P 1'
#
loop_
_entity.id
_entity.type
_entity.pdbx_description
1 polymer ?
#
loop_
_entity_poly.entity_id
_entity_poly.type
_entity_poly.pdbx_seq_one_letter_code
_entity_poly.pdbx_strand_id
1 'polypeptide(L)'
;MDINEPGLDMSNYSRLQRRRERFTQRQVYLFLAGSVVLLILMLLFGVPFVFSLTSRIIGFKKTPETQLNQVDQLAPNAPRLIEEYQATSSAQVKINGLADDKITVELFQNGRSLGTALAKDGKFSYDVELEKGDNEFLAVAIDSSGKRSDQPEAYHIRFSTEPPKLEIENPKDGDSFSENPVLVKGKTEVGGVVTVNDHRVIVGSDGAFEYSLNLANGDNPIKVVATDQAGNRTEKSFTLKFSP
;
A
#
# COMPACT_ATOMS: atom_id res chain seq x y z
N MET A 1 -107.65 -49.65 -17.71
CA MET A 1 -106.35 -50.32 -17.80
C MET A 1 -105.93 -50.62 -16.38
N ASP A 2 -106.24 -51.83 -15.93
CA ASP A 2 -105.70 -52.46 -14.73
C ASP A 2 -104.18 -52.33 -14.70
N ILE A 3 -103.61 -52.02 -13.54
CA ILE A 3 -102.61 -52.91 -12.91
C ILE A 3 -102.58 -52.65 -11.39
N ASN A 4 -103.08 -53.64 -10.64
CA ASN A 4 -102.75 -53.91 -9.24
C ASN A 4 -101.23 -54.09 -9.09
N GLU A 5 -100.66 -53.69 -7.95
CA GLU A 5 -99.61 -54.45 -7.25
C GLU A 5 -99.38 -53.91 -5.82
N PRO A 6 -98.77 -54.70 -4.90
CA PRO A 6 -99.39 -55.04 -3.62
C PRO A 6 -98.84 -54.23 -2.43
N GLY A 7 -99.61 -54.22 -1.35
CA GLY A 7 -99.19 -53.66 -0.06
C GLY A 7 -97.95 -54.34 0.50
N LEU A 8 -96.91 -53.55 0.73
CA LEU A 8 -95.75 -53.94 1.54
C LEU A 8 -95.95 -53.40 2.96
N ASP A 9 -96.27 -54.34 3.85
CA ASP A 9 -96.43 -54.16 5.29
C ASP A 9 -95.17 -53.57 5.94
N MET A 10 -95.30 -52.35 6.47
CA MET A 10 -94.24 -51.57 7.13
C MET A 10 -94.01 -51.96 8.60
N SER A 11 -94.68 -52.99 9.14
CA SER A 11 -94.66 -53.29 10.58
C SER A 11 -93.37 -53.99 11.08
N ASN A 12 -92.50 -54.48 10.19
CA ASN A 12 -91.34 -55.30 10.58
C ASN A 12 -89.95 -54.62 10.53
N TYR A 13 -89.84 -53.34 10.15
CA TYR A 13 -88.56 -52.62 10.22
C TYR A 13 -88.15 -52.21 11.66
N SER A 14 -89.07 -52.30 12.62
CA SER A 14 -88.96 -51.63 13.92
C SER A 14 -88.06 -52.32 14.97
N ARG A 15 -87.73 -53.60 14.79
CA ARG A 15 -86.97 -54.35 15.82
C ARG A 15 -85.49 -54.60 15.47
N LEU A 16 -85.12 -54.56 14.18
CA LEU A 16 -83.74 -54.75 13.73
C LEU A 16 -82.90 -53.44 13.76
N GLN A 17 -83.52 -52.26 13.65
CA GLN A 17 -82.80 -50.98 13.77
C GLN A 17 -82.36 -50.68 15.22
N ARG A 18 -83.21 -50.91 16.22
CA ARG A 18 -82.90 -50.57 17.64
C ARG A 18 -81.73 -51.36 18.24
N ARG A 19 -81.47 -52.58 17.74
CA ARG A 19 -80.33 -53.40 18.19
C ARG A 19 -79.01 -52.98 17.51
N ARG A 20 -79.08 -52.43 16.29
CA ARG A 20 -77.93 -51.90 15.55
C ARG A 20 -77.55 -50.50 16.03
N GLU A 21 -78.51 -49.68 16.45
CA GLU A 21 -78.31 -48.32 17.01
C GLU A 21 -77.50 -48.31 18.31
N ARG A 22 -77.76 -49.22 19.26
CA ARG A 22 -76.99 -49.24 20.53
C ARG A 22 -75.56 -49.75 20.37
N PHE A 23 -75.32 -50.61 19.38
CA PHE A 23 -73.98 -51.10 19.05
C PHE A 23 -73.17 -50.07 18.25
N THR A 24 -73.79 -49.41 17.28
CA THR A 24 -73.14 -48.32 16.53
C THR A 24 -72.93 -47.08 17.38
N GLN A 25 -73.87 -46.69 18.26
CA GLN A 25 -73.66 -45.56 19.16
C GLN A 25 -72.50 -45.80 20.14
N ARG A 26 -72.39 -46.98 20.75
CA ARG A 26 -71.24 -47.30 21.63
C ARG A 26 -69.92 -47.28 20.87
N GLN A 27 -69.88 -47.81 19.65
CA GLN A 27 -68.68 -47.75 18.81
C GLN A 27 -68.35 -46.29 18.42
N VAL A 28 -69.34 -45.49 18.03
CA VAL A 28 -69.17 -44.07 17.71
C VAL A 28 -68.65 -43.30 18.91
N TYR A 29 -69.18 -43.51 20.12
CA TYR A 29 -68.66 -42.88 21.34
C TYR A 29 -67.24 -43.33 21.69
N LEU A 30 -66.89 -44.60 21.47
CA LEU A 30 -65.52 -45.10 21.67
C LEU A 30 -64.53 -44.49 20.66
N PHE A 31 -64.92 -44.36 19.39
CA PHE A 31 -64.09 -43.69 18.38
C PHE A 31 -63.95 -42.20 18.66
N LEU A 32 -65.03 -41.53 19.08
CA LEU A 32 -65.02 -40.11 19.43
C LEU A 32 -64.11 -39.87 20.64
N ALA A 33 -64.26 -40.67 21.70
CA ALA A 33 -63.41 -40.60 22.89
C ALA A 33 -61.94 -40.90 22.55
N GLY A 34 -61.67 -41.91 21.71
CA GLY A 34 -60.33 -42.23 21.22
C GLY A 34 -59.70 -41.09 20.43
N SER A 35 -60.46 -40.44 19.55
CA SER A 35 -59.98 -39.28 18.77
C SER A 35 -59.65 -38.07 19.64
N VAL A 36 -60.45 -37.83 20.70
CA VAL A 36 -60.21 -36.76 21.67
C VAL A 36 -58.96 -37.06 22.51
N VAL A 37 -58.78 -38.31 22.96
CA VAL A 37 -57.57 -38.72 23.68
C VAL A 37 -56.32 -38.61 22.80
N LEU A 38 -56.43 -38.95 21.51
CA LEU A 38 -55.32 -38.84 20.55
C LEU A 38 -54.97 -37.38 20.24
N LEU A 39 -55.96 -36.49 20.13
CA LEU A 39 -55.76 -35.04 20.03
C LEU A 39 -55.12 -34.45 21.29
N ILE A 40 -55.55 -34.89 22.48
CA ILE A 40 -54.98 -34.49 23.75
C ILE A 40 -53.53 -34.99 23.87
N LEU A 41 -53.24 -36.23 23.49
CA LEU A 41 -51.87 -36.76 23.42
C LEU A 41 -51.01 -35.98 22.41
N MET A 42 -51.55 -35.63 21.24
CA MET A 42 -50.84 -34.83 20.25
C MET A 42 -50.56 -33.41 20.77
N LEU A 43 -51.47 -32.81 21.54
CA LEU A 43 -51.27 -31.50 22.16
C LEU A 43 -50.29 -31.56 23.35
N LEU A 44 -50.38 -32.58 24.22
CA LEU A 44 -49.52 -32.73 25.38
C LEU A 44 -48.09 -33.20 25.03
N PHE A 45 -47.94 -34.11 24.07
CA PHE A 45 -46.65 -34.71 23.71
C PHE A 45 -46.11 -34.25 22.36
N GLY A 46 -46.97 -33.85 21.41
CA GLY A 46 -46.54 -33.36 20.10
C GLY A 46 -46.01 -31.93 20.11
N VAL A 47 -46.62 -31.01 20.88
CA VAL A 47 -46.16 -29.61 20.96
C VAL A 47 -44.74 -29.49 21.56
N PRO A 48 -44.38 -30.21 22.64
CA PRO A 48 -43.00 -30.24 23.13
C PRO A 48 -42.01 -30.87 22.14
N PHE A 49 -42.44 -31.84 21.32
CA PHE A 49 -41.60 -32.52 20.32
C PHE A 49 -41.31 -31.66 19.08
N VAL A 50 -42.27 -30.83 18.65
CA VAL A 50 -42.04 -29.83 17.57
C VAL A 50 -41.14 -28.69 18.08
N PHE A 51 -41.23 -28.33 19.36
CA PHE A 51 -40.36 -27.33 19.99
C PHE A 51 -38.90 -27.84 20.15
N SER A 52 -38.70 -29.15 20.34
CA SER A 52 -37.37 -29.76 20.44
C SER A 52 -36.70 -30.01 19.08
N LEU A 53 -37.46 -30.22 18.00
CA LEU A 53 -36.90 -30.32 16.64
C LEU A 53 -36.57 -28.95 16.01
N THR A 54 -37.37 -27.92 16.28
CA THR A 54 -37.14 -26.57 15.71
C THR A 54 -35.98 -25.83 16.37
N SER A 55 -35.69 -26.09 17.65
CA SER A 55 -34.54 -25.49 18.36
C SER A 55 -33.18 -26.07 17.97
N ARG A 56 -33.13 -27.16 17.18
CA ARG A 56 -31.88 -27.75 16.66
C ARG A 56 -31.69 -27.61 15.15
N ILE A 57 -32.72 -27.23 14.40
CA ILE A 57 -32.64 -27.07 12.94
C ILE A 57 -32.73 -25.60 12.53
N ILE A 58 -33.34 -24.74 13.36
CA ILE A 58 -33.25 -23.29 13.18
C ILE A 58 -32.29 -22.76 14.24
N GLY A 59 -31.01 -22.73 13.87
CA GLY A 59 -29.98 -22.02 14.61
C GLY A 59 -30.23 -20.51 14.60
N PHE A 60 -31.27 -20.05 15.30
CA PHE A 60 -31.24 -18.73 15.89
C PHE A 60 -30.28 -18.81 17.08
N LYS A 61 -28.98 -18.88 16.77
CA LYS A 61 -28.02 -18.06 17.53
C LYS A 61 -28.71 -16.70 17.58
N LYS A 62 -28.88 -16.12 18.77
CA LYS A 62 -28.79 -14.66 18.85
C LYS A 62 -27.56 -14.36 18.02
N THR A 63 -27.74 -13.75 16.86
CA THR A 63 -26.63 -13.12 16.16
C THR A 63 -25.92 -12.42 17.31
N PRO A 64 -24.63 -12.73 17.61
CA PRO A 64 -23.87 -11.72 18.29
C PRO A 64 -24.20 -10.48 17.47
N GLU A 65 -24.66 -9.40 18.09
CA GLU A 65 -24.46 -8.12 17.47
C GLU A 65 -22.98 -8.15 17.14
N THR A 66 -22.68 -8.46 15.87
CA THR A 66 -21.38 -8.27 15.29
C THR A 66 -21.15 -6.84 15.68
N GLN A 67 -20.17 -6.63 16.54
CA GLN A 67 -19.79 -5.30 16.95
C GLN A 67 -19.47 -4.55 15.66
N LEU A 68 -20.48 -3.89 15.09
CA LEU A 68 -20.35 -3.02 13.93
C LEU A 68 -19.82 -1.67 14.47
N ASN A 69 -18.77 -1.79 15.28
CA ASN A 69 -17.99 -0.76 15.94
C ASN A 69 -16.50 -1.12 15.88
N GLN A 70 -16.09 -2.09 15.08
CA GLN A 70 -14.88 -1.87 14.31
C GLN A 70 -15.32 -1.01 13.13
N VAL A 71 -15.28 0.32 13.33
CA VAL A 71 -15.12 1.21 12.18
C VAL A 71 -13.90 0.67 11.47
N ASP A 72 -14.09 0.14 10.28
CA ASP A 72 -13.01 -0.18 9.36
C ASP A 72 -12.38 1.17 8.97
N GLN A 73 -11.59 1.70 9.91
CA GLN A 73 -10.90 2.96 9.74
C GLN A 73 -9.82 2.67 8.73
N LEU A 74 -9.87 3.32 7.59
CA LEU A 74 -8.83 3.22 6.59
C LEU A 74 -7.48 3.60 7.23
N ALA A 75 -6.40 2.93 6.82
CA ALA A 75 -5.06 3.35 7.19
C ALA A 75 -4.86 4.82 6.77
N PRO A 76 -4.08 5.61 7.54
CA PRO A 76 -3.76 6.96 7.12
C PRO A 76 -2.95 6.93 5.82
N ASN A 77 -2.98 8.03 5.06
CA ASN A 77 -2.18 8.17 3.86
C ASN A 77 -0.68 8.12 4.20
N ALA A 78 0.11 7.48 3.34
CA ALA A 78 1.55 7.47 3.49
C ALA A 78 2.11 8.91 3.34
N PRO A 79 3.01 9.35 4.24
CA PRO A 79 3.74 10.60 4.06
C PRO A 79 4.58 10.57 2.78
N ARG A 80 4.71 11.72 2.13
CA ARG A 80 5.57 11.90 0.95
C ARG A 80 6.81 12.71 1.33
N LEU A 81 7.99 12.14 1.13
CA LEU A 81 9.25 12.86 1.29
C LEU A 81 9.51 13.79 0.10
N ILE A 82 10.12 14.95 0.35
CA ILE A 82 10.54 15.90 -0.67
C ILE A 82 12.01 15.61 -1.00
N GLU A 83 12.26 15.12 -2.20
CA GLU A 83 13.59 14.70 -2.66
C GLU A 83 14.43 15.91 -3.11
N GLU A 84 15.05 16.61 -2.17
CA GLU A 84 15.91 17.77 -2.46
C GLU A 84 17.30 17.37 -2.97
N TYR A 85 17.80 16.21 -2.55
CA TYR A 85 19.15 15.73 -2.83
C TYR A 85 19.12 14.30 -3.37
N GLN A 86 19.86 14.02 -4.44
CA GLN A 86 20.17 12.63 -4.81
C GLN A 86 21.50 12.18 -4.19
N ALA A 87 22.42 13.12 -3.98
CA ALA A 87 23.67 12.93 -3.27
C ALA A 87 24.10 14.23 -2.58
N THR A 88 24.98 14.13 -1.59
CA THR A 88 25.51 15.28 -0.86
C THR A 88 26.88 14.98 -0.26
N SER A 89 27.67 16.03 -0.04
CA SER A 89 28.94 16.01 0.69
C SER A 89 28.80 16.48 2.14
N SER A 90 27.59 16.88 2.55
CA SER A 90 27.26 17.17 3.95
C SER A 90 26.74 15.92 4.63
N ALA A 91 27.30 15.58 5.79
CA ALA A 91 26.77 14.52 6.64
C ALA A 91 25.43 14.91 7.29
N GLN A 92 25.13 16.20 7.43
CA GLN A 92 23.87 16.68 8.01
C GLN A 92 22.94 17.20 6.92
N VAL A 93 21.70 16.71 6.93
CA VAL A 93 20.65 17.13 6.01
C VAL A 93 19.32 17.33 6.74
N LYS A 94 18.45 18.13 6.14
CA LYS A 94 17.06 18.26 6.57
C LYS A 94 16.18 17.47 5.62
N ILE A 95 15.47 16.48 6.15
CA ILE A 95 14.48 15.70 5.40
C ILE A 95 13.13 16.37 5.57
N ASN A 96 12.59 16.92 4.49
CA ASN A 96 11.27 17.57 4.46
C ASN A 96 10.23 16.61 3.87
N GLY A 97 8.97 16.75 4.31
CA GLY A 97 7.88 15.93 3.77
C GLY A 97 6.50 16.53 3.96
N LEU A 98 5.54 15.91 3.29
CA LEU A 98 4.11 16.21 3.32
C LEU A 98 3.36 15.04 3.96
N ALA A 99 2.40 15.35 4.82
CA ALA A 99 1.52 14.37 5.45
C ALA A 99 0.17 15.02 5.79
N ASP A 100 -0.82 14.23 6.16
CA ASP A 100 -2.10 14.74 6.67
C ASP A 100 -1.86 15.62 7.92
N ASP A 101 -2.58 16.74 8.04
CA ASP A 101 -2.36 17.69 9.14
C ASP A 101 -2.59 17.04 10.51
N LYS A 102 -1.73 17.36 11.49
CA LYS A 102 -1.74 16.83 12.86
C LYS A 102 -1.55 15.31 12.97
N ILE A 103 -1.11 14.63 11.91
CA ILE A 103 -0.73 13.23 11.99
C ILE A 103 0.69 13.08 12.57
N THR A 104 0.93 11.99 13.29
CA THR A 104 2.29 11.65 13.71
C THR A 104 2.99 10.97 12.56
N VAL A 105 4.19 11.40 12.22
CA VAL A 105 5.07 10.75 11.25
C VAL A 105 6.20 10.09 12.01
N GLU A 106 6.60 8.88 11.62
CA GLU A 106 7.81 8.21 12.06
C GLU A 106 8.76 8.08 10.86
N LEU A 107 10.00 8.54 11.01
CA LEU A 107 11.01 8.46 9.97
C LEU A 107 11.97 7.30 10.27
N PHE A 108 12.27 6.50 9.25
CA PHE A 108 13.25 5.43 9.31
C PHE A 108 14.42 5.77 8.40
N GLN A 109 15.64 5.43 8.84
CA GLN A 109 16.86 5.46 8.04
C GLN A 109 17.46 4.05 8.05
N ASN A 110 17.68 3.46 6.88
CA ASN A 110 18.24 2.11 6.74
C ASN A 110 17.52 1.07 7.64
N GLY A 111 16.19 1.20 7.76
CA GLY A 111 15.34 0.35 8.60
C GLY A 111 15.32 0.67 10.10
N ARG A 112 16.14 1.63 10.59
CA ARG A 112 16.16 2.08 11.99
C ARG A 112 15.28 3.31 12.16
N SER A 113 14.38 3.30 13.16
CA SER A 113 13.58 4.48 13.50
C SER A 113 14.47 5.62 14.02
N LEU A 114 14.29 6.82 13.47
CA LEU A 114 14.88 8.08 13.93
C LEU A 114 13.95 8.84 14.88
N GLY A 115 12.77 8.29 15.17
CA GLY A 115 11.76 8.88 16.02
C GLY A 115 10.60 9.51 15.27
N THR A 116 9.74 10.21 16.01
CA THR A 116 8.47 10.73 15.52
C THR A 116 8.42 12.26 15.53
N ALA A 117 7.65 12.82 14.59
CA ALA A 117 7.36 14.24 14.49
C ALA A 117 5.87 14.45 14.18
N LEU A 118 5.27 15.50 14.73
CA LEU A 118 3.91 15.88 14.39
C LEU A 118 3.92 16.71 13.11
N ALA A 119 3.13 16.31 12.12
CA ALA A 119 2.87 17.14 10.95
C ALA A 119 2.05 18.37 11.34
N LYS A 120 2.50 19.55 10.91
CA LYS A 120 1.84 20.84 11.13
C LYS A 120 1.62 21.53 9.81
N ASP A 121 0.39 21.99 9.57
CA ASP A 121 -0.01 22.60 8.30
C ASP A 121 0.31 21.70 7.10
N GLY A 122 0.14 20.38 7.30
CA GLY A 122 0.41 19.34 6.31
C GLY A 122 1.89 19.08 6.01
N LYS A 123 2.82 19.57 6.84
CA LYS A 123 4.27 19.43 6.65
C LYS A 123 4.98 18.86 7.88
N PHE A 124 6.09 18.18 7.66
CA PHE A 124 7.01 17.75 8.71
C PHE A 124 8.46 17.87 8.25
N SER A 125 9.39 17.84 9.22
CA SER A 125 10.82 17.88 8.93
C SER A 125 11.63 17.13 9.99
N TYR A 126 12.73 16.51 9.58
CA TYR A 126 13.72 15.89 10.47
C TYR A 126 15.12 16.43 10.15
N ASP A 127 15.91 16.73 11.18
CA ASP A 127 17.35 16.92 11.03
C ASP A 127 18.02 15.55 11.20
N VAL A 128 18.79 15.14 10.19
CA VAL A 128 19.33 13.78 10.08
C VAL A 128 20.83 13.82 9.81
N GLU A 129 21.55 12.92 10.48
CA GLU A 129 22.94 12.59 10.17
C GLU A 129 22.99 11.36 9.24
N LEU A 130 23.64 11.53 8.08
CA LEU A 130 23.80 10.50 7.06
C LEU A 130 24.95 9.56 7.40
N GLU A 131 24.74 8.28 7.15
CA GLU A 131 25.80 7.27 7.15
C GLU A 131 26.56 7.37 5.80
N LYS A 132 27.88 7.12 5.80
CA LYS A 132 28.68 7.19 4.55
C LYS A 132 28.14 6.18 3.53
N GLY A 133 27.98 6.61 2.28
CA GLY A 133 27.38 5.80 1.22
C GLY A 133 25.89 6.06 1.07
N ASP A 134 25.13 5.03 0.67
CA ASP A 134 23.72 5.17 0.36
C ASP A 134 22.87 5.11 1.65
N ASN A 135 21.94 6.06 1.79
CA ASN A 135 20.97 6.14 2.88
C ASN A 135 19.57 6.01 2.32
N GLU A 136 18.78 5.10 2.87
CA GLU A 136 17.37 4.92 2.53
C GLU A 136 16.48 5.52 3.63
N PHE A 137 15.53 6.36 3.23
CA PHE A 137 14.53 6.96 4.10
C PHE A 137 13.13 6.47 3.79
N LEU A 138 12.41 6.06 4.83
CA LEU A 138 10.99 5.70 4.76
C LEU A 138 10.22 6.49 5.82
N ALA A 139 9.10 7.10 5.44
CA ALA A 139 8.24 7.82 6.37
C ALA A 139 6.89 7.10 6.51
N VAL A 140 6.46 6.88 7.76
CA VAL A 140 5.21 6.18 8.07
C VAL A 140 4.32 7.10 8.89
N ALA A 141 3.07 7.28 8.47
CA ALA A 141 2.09 8.01 9.27
C ALA A 141 1.48 7.09 10.34
N ILE A 142 1.22 7.63 11.51
CA ILE A 142 0.60 6.96 12.66
C ILE A 142 -0.58 7.85 13.10
N ASP A 143 -1.79 7.31 13.01
CA ASP A 143 -2.99 8.01 13.45
C ASP A 143 -3.16 7.98 14.98
N SER A 144 -4.19 8.68 15.49
CA SER A 144 -4.46 8.73 16.93
C SER A 144 -4.88 7.39 17.55
N SER A 145 -5.27 6.41 16.72
CA SER A 145 -5.60 5.05 17.14
C SER A 145 -4.39 4.10 17.11
N GLY A 146 -3.24 4.57 16.63
CA GLY A 146 -2.02 3.79 16.44
C GLY A 146 -1.94 3.03 15.12
N LYS A 147 -2.89 3.25 14.19
CA LYS A 147 -2.85 2.63 12.87
C LYS A 147 -1.77 3.29 12.01
N ARG A 148 -1.02 2.47 11.27
CA ARG A 148 0.10 2.90 10.43
C ARG A 148 -0.34 2.98 8.98
N SER A 149 0.24 3.90 8.22
CA SER A 149 0.06 3.96 6.77
C SER A 149 0.66 2.73 6.09
N ASP A 150 0.05 2.30 5.00
CA ASP A 150 0.59 1.23 4.15
C ASP A 150 1.63 1.80 3.16
N GLN A 151 2.58 0.97 2.74
CA GLN A 151 3.49 1.18 1.60
C GLN A 151 4.20 2.56 1.54
N PRO A 152 5.18 2.85 2.42
CA PRO A 152 5.99 4.07 2.31
C PRO A 152 6.84 4.07 1.02
N GLU A 153 6.99 5.23 0.39
CA GLU A 153 7.92 5.46 -0.72
C GLU A 153 9.33 5.69 -0.17
N ALA A 154 10.33 5.03 -0.79
CA ALA A 154 11.73 5.14 -0.39
C ALA A 154 12.39 6.37 -1.01
N TYR A 155 13.02 7.19 -0.18
CA TYR A 155 13.87 8.29 -0.63
C TYR A 155 15.34 7.94 -0.37
N HIS A 156 16.16 7.97 -1.41
CA HIS A 156 17.58 7.64 -1.34
C HIS A 156 18.47 8.87 -1.42
N ILE A 157 19.43 8.99 -0.50
CA ILE A 157 20.48 10.00 -0.53
C ILE A 157 21.83 9.32 -0.40
N ARG A 158 22.73 9.57 -1.36
CA ARG A 158 24.12 9.15 -1.26
C ARG A 158 24.97 10.21 -0.57
N PHE A 159 25.58 9.87 0.57
CA PHE A 159 26.57 10.70 1.24
C PHE A 159 27.98 10.33 0.79
N SER A 160 28.68 11.27 0.14
CA SER A 160 30.08 11.11 -0.25
C SER A 160 30.87 12.40 -0.03
N THR A 161 32.05 12.28 0.57
CA THR A 161 33.08 13.32 0.72
C THR A 161 34.28 13.12 -0.21
N GLU A 162 34.25 12.09 -1.06
CA GLU A 162 35.36 11.76 -1.95
C GLU A 162 35.23 12.52 -3.26
N PRO A 163 36.24 13.31 -3.67
CA PRO A 163 36.25 13.98 -4.96
C PRO A 163 36.22 13.02 -6.14
N PRO A 164 35.59 13.40 -7.27
CA PRO A 164 35.57 12.58 -8.47
C PRO A 164 36.98 12.43 -9.04
N LYS A 165 37.26 11.29 -9.67
CA LYS A 165 38.49 11.16 -10.47
C LYS A 165 38.43 12.10 -11.66
N LEU A 166 39.57 12.70 -12.00
CA LEU A 166 39.72 13.55 -13.19
C LEU A 166 41.06 13.24 -13.87
N GLU A 167 40.99 12.78 -15.11
CA GLU A 167 42.13 12.52 -15.97
C GLU A 167 42.03 13.39 -17.23
N ILE A 168 43.14 14.04 -17.58
CA ILE A 168 43.27 14.76 -18.86
C ILE A 168 44.12 13.86 -19.74
N GLU A 169 43.51 13.31 -20.80
CA GLU A 169 44.18 12.39 -21.72
C GLU A 169 44.99 13.17 -22.76
N ASN A 170 44.42 14.29 -23.23
CA ASN A 170 45.04 15.21 -24.19
C ASN A 170 44.40 16.60 -24.05
N PRO A 171 45.12 17.71 -24.23
CA PRO A 171 46.58 17.82 -24.33
C PRO A 171 47.29 17.70 -22.97
N LYS A 172 48.62 17.61 -22.99
CA LYS A 172 49.47 17.63 -21.79
C LYS A 172 50.01 19.04 -21.52
N ASP A 173 50.44 19.25 -20.28
CA ASP A 173 51.04 20.51 -19.86
C ASP A 173 52.30 20.85 -20.70
N GLY A 174 52.35 22.07 -21.22
CA GLY A 174 53.42 22.57 -22.08
C GLY A 174 53.31 22.23 -23.56
N ASP A 175 52.29 21.47 -23.99
CA ASP A 175 52.09 21.14 -25.41
C ASP A 175 51.93 22.41 -26.25
N SER A 176 52.47 22.38 -27.48
CA SER A 176 52.50 23.51 -28.40
C SER A 176 51.67 23.22 -29.65
N PHE A 177 50.87 24.19 -30.06
CA PHE A 177 49.96 24.11 -31.21
C PHE A 177 50.17 25.29 -32.16
N SER A 178 50.00 25.05 -33.46
CA SER A 178 50.00 26.08 -34.50
C SER A 178 48.64 26.26 -35.17
N GLU A 179 47.68 25.37 -34.86
CA GLU A 179 46.32 25.42 -35.39
C GLU A 179 45.29 25.38 -34.26
N ASN A 180 44.17 26.05 -34.51
CA ASN A 180 42.98 26.03 -33.66
C ASN A 180 41.83 25.34 -34.41
N PRO A 181 40.86 24.73 -33.70
CA PRO A 181 40.81 24.58 -32.24
C PRO A 181 41.63 23.40 -31.73
N VAL A 182 42.08 23.47 -30.47
CA VAL A 182 42.69 22.34 -29.74
C VAL A 182 41.60 21.55 -29.02
N LEU A 183 41.73 20.23 -29.04
CA LEU A 183 40.76 19.31 -28.47
C LEU A 183 41.21 18.81 -27.09
N VAL A 184 40.55 19.29 -26.05
CA VAL A 184 40.75 18.83 -24.66
C VAL A 184 39.89 17.60 -24.43
N LYS A 185 40.51 16.44 -24.28
CA LYS A 185 39.89 15.15 -23.97
C LYS A 185 40.29 14.69 -22.57
N GLY A 186 39.37 14.06 -21.89
CA GLY A 186 39.65 13.46 -20.59
C GLY A 186 38.56 12.52 -20.14
N LYS A 187 38.74 12.01 -18.92
CA LYS A 187 37.79 11.14 -18.24
C LYS A 187 37.51 11.62 -16.83
N THR A 188 36.29 11.42 -16.40
CA THR A 188 35.86 11.64 -15.02
C THR A 188 34.83 10.60 -14.59
N GLU A 189 34.26 10.76 -13.40
CA GLU A 189 33.16 9.94 -12.90
C GLU A 189 31.88 10.21 -13.70
N VAL A 190 31.13 9.14 -14.00
CA VAL A 190 29.88 9.21 -14.75
C VAL A 190 28.82 9.98 -13.95
N GLY A 191 28.06 10.84 -14.64
CA GLY A 191 27.01 11.65 -14.01
C GLY A 191 27.51 12.92 -13.31
N GLY A 192 28.83 13.13 -13.27
CA GLY A 192 29.44 14.39 -12.83
C GLY A 192 29.34 15.51 -13.86
N VAL A 193 29.70 16.73 -13.43
CA VAL A 193 29.79 17.92 -14.27
C VAL A 193 31.27 18.27 -14.46
N VAL A 194 31.69 18.47 -15.71
CA VAL A 194 33.03 18.98 -16.04
C VAL A 194 32.93 20.40 -16.57
N THR A 195 33.89 21.24 -16.22
CA THR A 195 34.12 22.55 -16.83
C THR A 195 35.55 22.67 -17.31
N VAL A 196 35.76 23.33 -18.45
CA VAL A 196 37.08 23.73 -18.98
C VAL A 196 37.05 25.25 -19.11
N ASN A 197 37.92 25.95 -18.38
CA ASN A 197 37.90 27.42 -18.26
C ASN A 197 36.49 27.97 -17.95
N ASP A 198 35.84 27.37 -16.96
CA ASP A 198 34.49 27.70 -16.49
C ASP A 198 33.36 27.44 -17.50
N HIS A 199 33.66 26.85 -18.68
CA HIS A 199 32.68 26.42 -19.67
C HIS A 199 32.28 24.97 -19.44
N ARG A 200 30.98 24.68 -19.32
CA ARG A 200 30.47 23.32 -19.08
C ARG A 200 30.71 22.41 -20.28
N VAL A 201 31.18 21.19 -20.01
CA VAL A 201 31.42 20.13 -20.99
C VAL A 201 30.48 18.97 -20.72
N ILE A 202 29.99 18.34 -21.79
CA ILE A 202 29.16 17.14 -21.69
C ILE A 202 30.05 15.95 -21.35
N VAL A 203 29.67 15.20 -20.31
CA VAL A 203 30.30 13.94 -19.94
C VAL A 203 29.46 12.79 -20.52
N GLY A 204 30.10 11.92 -21.28
CA GLY A 204 29.49 10.72 -21.85
C GLY A 204 29.11 9.68 -20.79
N SER A 205 28.33 8.68 -21.20
CA SER A 205 27.93 7.58 -20.31
C SER A 205 29.08 6.71 -19.82
N ASP A 206 30.24 6.80 -20.47
CA ASP A 206 31.50 6.14 -20.11
C ASP A 206 32.45 7.06 -19.30
N GLY A 207 32.01 8.28 -18.98
CA GLY A 207 32.81 9.27 -18.24
C GLY A 207 33.78 10.06 -19.11
N ALA A 208 33.83 9.81 -20.42
CA ALA A 208 34.66 10.57 -21.34
C ALA A 208 34.07 11.96 -21.60
N PHE A 209 34.92 12.96 -21.74
CA PHE A 209 34.50 14.30 -22.14
C PHE A 209 35.47 14.87 -23.18
N GLU A 210 34.93 15.75 -24.02
CA GLU A 210 35.68 16.41 -25.08
C GLU A 210 35.25 17.87 -25.19
N TYR A 211 36.22 18.78 -25.29
CA TYR A 211 35.98 20.21 -25.40
C TYR A 211 36.88 20.83 -26.47
N SER A 212 36.27 21.55 -27.41
CA SER A 212 36.97 22.29 -28.46
C SER A 212 37.32 23.69 -27.94
N LEU A 213 38.62 23.96 -27.82
CA LEU A 213 39.17 25.17 -27.21
C LEU A 213 39.98 25.97 -28.25
N ASN A 214 39.66 27.25 -28.39
CA ASN A 214 40.48 28.18 -29.16
C ASN A 214 41.55 28.81 -28.25
N LEU A 215 42.81 28.74 -28.66
CA LEU A 215 43.94 29.33 -27.98
C LEU A 215 44.29 30.72 -28.55
N ALA A 216 44.76 31.62 -27.69
CA ALA A 216 45.36 32.89 -28.07
C ALA A 216 46.88 32.75 -28.27
N ASN A 217 47.51 33.61 -29.08
CA ASN A 217 48.96 33.58 -29.27
C ASN A 217 49.72 33.66 -27.94
N GLY A 218 50.71 32.79 -27.74
CA GLY A 218 51.50 32.67 -26.52
C GLY A 218 50.99 31.58 -25.58
N ASP A 219 51.15 31.79 -24.28
CA ASP A 219 50.78 30.85 -23.22
C ASP A 219 49.30 30.97 -22.85
N ASN A 220 48.61 29.83 -22.75
CA ASN A 220 47.19 29.72 -22.47
C ASN A 220 46.99 28.87 -21.22
N PRO A 221 46.67 29.46 -20.06
CA PRO A 221 46.34 28.69 -18.86
C PRO A 221 44.97 28.02 -19.01
N ILE A 222 44.93 26.72 -18.78
CA ILE A 222 43.74 25.88 -18.83
C ILE A 222 43.46 25.35 -17.45
N LYS A 223 42.20 25.49 -17.01
CA LYS A 223 41.67 24.97 -15.75
C LYS A 223 40.52 24.03 -16.06
N VAL A 224 40.65 22.77 -15.64
CA VAL A 224 39.60 21.75 -15.78
C VAL A 224 39.11 21.35 -14.41
N VAL A 225 37.81 21.47 -14.18
CA VAL A 225 37.19 21.11 -12.90
C VAL A 225 36.11 20.06 -13.12
N ALA A 226 36.22 18.93 -12.44
CA ALA A 226 35.17 17.92 -12.32
C ALA A 226 34.45 18.08 -10.98
N THR A 227 33.14 18.01 -10.98
CA THR A 227 32.27 18.02 -9.80
C THR A 227 31.36 16.79 -9.83
N ASP A 228 31.32 16.00 -8.77
CA ASP A 228 30.44 14.84 -8.67
C ASP A 228 28.98 15.23 -8.32
N GLN A 229 28.10 14.25 -8.18
CA GLN A 229 26.70 14.48 -7.79
C GLN A 229 26.55 14.95 -6.33
N ALA A 230 27.52 14.65 -5.47
CA ALA A 230 27.57 15.07 -4.07
C ALA A 230 28.14 16.49 -3.89
N GLY A 231 28.65 17.11 -4.96
CA GLY A 231 29.26 18.42 -4.98
C GLY A 231 30.76 18.44 -4.67
N ASN A 232 31.42 17.28 -4.53
CA ASN A 232 32.87 17.20 -4.36
C ASN A 232 33.59 17.56 -5.66
N ARG A 233 34.77 18.17 -5.56
CA ARG A 233 35.48 18.76 -6.72
C ARG A 233 36.91 18.29 -6.83
N THR A 234 37.33 18.02 -8.06
CA THR A 234 38.75 17.82 -8.44
C THR A 234 39.10 18.83 -9.52
N GLU A 235 40.23 19.52 -9.34
CA GLU A 235 40.74 20.53 -10.27
C GLU A 235 42.10 20.11 -10.83
N LYS A 236 42.31 20.35 -12.12
CA LYS A 236 43.60 20.23 -12.80
C LYS A 236 43.86 21.47 -13.63
N SER A 237 45.09 21.97 -13.55
CA SER A 237 45.52 23.14 -14.30
C SER A 237 46.80 22.84 -15.07
N PHE A 238 46.87 23.32 -16.30
CA PHE A 238 48.02 23.17 -17.20
C PHE A 238 48.07 24.34 -18.20
N THR A 239 49.19 24.54 -18.86
CA THR A 239 49.39 25.63 -19.83
C THR A 239 49.67 25.06 -21.21
N LEU A 240 49.00 25.61 -22.22
CA LEU A 240 49.25 25.29 -23.64
C LEU A 240 49.90 26.46 -24.34
N LYS A 241 50.78 26.18 -25.29
CA LYS A 241 51.44 27.21 -26.11
C LYS A 241 50.82 27.25 -27.48
N PHE A 242 50.58 28.45 -27.99
CA PHE A 242 50.05 28.63 -29.34
C PHE A 242 50.88 29.63 -30.13
N SER A 243 51.34 29.21 -31.31
CA SER A 243 52.05 30.05 -32.28
C SER A 243 51.62 29.67 -33.70
N PRO A 244 50.79 30.50 -34.36
CA PRO A 244 50.29 30.22 -35.72
C PRO A 244 51.39 30.29 -36.79
#